data_AF-A0A961HNI4-F1
#
_entry.id   AF-A0A961HNI4-F1
#
_cell.length_a   1.000
_cell.length_b   1.000
_cell.length_c   1.000
_cell.angle_alpha   90.00
_cell.angle_beta   90.00
_cell.angle_gamma   90.00
#
_symmetry.space_group_name_H-M   'P 1'
#
loop_
_entity.id
_entity.type
_entity.pdbx_description
1 polymer ?
#
loop_
_entity_poly.entity_id
_entity_poly.type
_entity_poly.pdbx_seq_one_letter_code
_entity_poly.pdbx_strand_id
1 'polypeptide(L)'
;MTTTPDAAAPVVRAAYVQRPQTETFAIFTDQIGAWWPLPTHGVFGEQAGGLEFRDGRLIELAVDGRESTWGEVRAWEPPSRMVISWHPGRDTGEQSEVEVRFEPDAAGTRVIIEHRGWETFGADAMRRRRGYVGPSAWGYVLDHFADVAEPRDQAPDLGGLAAAYDAFFAEAERGGFGPPPADSEWDADQTLAHVALSDLTTIAVSQAIIHQEPARFANVDCQTPDHLAAWIVRCGNTTGLIAEGRAVAQQVMAVLARLSPQQLAQAVPCYLLHDGQVLVDEPRPWGTIAIHGQAGMHLPAHTGQLSNLRPMT
;
A
#
# COMPACT_ATOMS: atom_id res chain seq x y z
N MET A 1 -30.12 -38.28 15.93
CA MET A 1 -29.90 -36.89 15.47
C MET A 1 -28.50 -36.79 14.92
N THR A 2 -28.36 -36.98 13.62
CA THR A 2 -27.13 -36.71 12.87
C THR A 2 -27.08 -35.20 12.63
N THR A 3 -26.23 -34.49 13.38
CA THR A 3 -25.87 -33.11 13.06
C THR A 3 -25.15 -33.12 11.71
N THR A 4 -25.84 -32.70 10.66
CA THR A 4 -25.21 -32.30 9.41
C THR A 4 -24.15 -31.25 9.75
N PRO A 5 -22.86 -31.42 9.39
CA PRO A 5 -21.88 -30.37 9.57
C PRO A 5 -22.41 -29.11 8.87
N ASP A 6 -22.43 -27.99 9.59
CA ASP A 6 -22.89 -26.72 9.04
C ASP A 6 -21.96 -26.29 7.90
N ALA A 7 -22.37 -26.60 6.68
CA ALA A 7 -21.60 -26.40 5.46
C ALA A 7 -21.33 -24.90 5.18
N ALA A 8 -21.99 -23.98 5.88
CA ALA A 8 -21.78 -22.54 5.76
C ALA A 8 -21.12 -21.90 6.99
N ALA A 9 -20.57 -22.68 7.93
CA ALA A 9 -19.92 -22.13 9.12
C ALA A 9 -18.80 -21.14 8.76
N PRO A 10 -18.62 -20.03 9.50
CA PRO A 10 -17.59 -19.05 9.21
C PRO A 10 -16.18 -19.65 9.25
N VAL A 11 -15.26 -19.01 8.52
CA VAL A 11 -13.83 -19.25 8.65
C VAL A 11 -13.28 -18.25 9.65
N VAL A 12 -12.76 -18.73 10.77
CA VAL A 12 -12.19 -17.88 11.82
C VAL A 12 -10.69 -18.08 11.92
N ARG A 13 -9.93 -16.99 11.92
CA ARG A 13 -8.49 -16.96 12.20
C ARG A 13 -8.18 -15.82 13.15
N ALA A 14 -7.07 -15.93 13.87
CA ALA A 14 -6.64 -14.88 14.77
C ALA A 14 -5.11 -14.84 14.84
N ALA A 15 -4.58 -13.65 15.07
CA ALA A 15 -3.19 -13.40 15.45
C ALA A 15 -3.16 -12.55 16.72
N TYR A 16 -2.05 -12.63 17.45
CA TYR A 16 -1.77 -11.77 18.58
C TYR A 16 -0.60 -10.87 18.21
N VAL A 17 -0.69 -9.59 18.58
CA VAL A 17 0.42 -8.64 18.46
C VAL A 17 0.64 -7.92 19.80
N GLN A 18 1.88 -7.64 20.14
CA GLN A 18 2.28 -6.98 21.38
C GLN A 18 2.17 -5.45 21.26
N ARG A 19 1.00 -4.97 20.83
CA ARG A 19 0.67 -3.54 20.78
C ARG A 19 -0.70 -3.23 21.39
N PRO A 20 -0.89 -2.01 21.92
CA PRO A 20 -2.20 -1.54 22.36
C PRO A 20 -3.25 -1.62 21.24
N GLN A 21 -4.52 -1.78 21.63
CA GLN A 21 -5.64 -1.96 20.71
C GLN A 21 -5.76 -0.81 19.68
N THR A 22 -5.65 0.44 20.14
CA THR A 22 -5.75 1.62 19.28
C THR A 22 -4.65 1.66 18.21
N GLU A 23 -3.43 1.30 18.59
CA GLU A 23 -2.30 1.28 17.67
C GLU A 23 -2.39 0.10 16.70
N THR A 24 -2.82 -1.06 17.19
CA THR A 24 -3.07 -2.25 16.37
C THR A 24 -4.13 -1.97 15.31
N PHE A 25 -5.24 -1.32 15.69
CA PHE A 25 -6.29 -0.92 14.75
C PHE A 25 -5.74 0.02 13.68
N ALA A 26 -5.00 1.07 14.08
CA ALA A 26 -4.41 2.04 13.15
C ALA A 26 -3.41 1.38 12.18
N ILE A 27 -2.53 0.50 12.64
CA ILE A 27 -1.63 -0.25 11.74
C ILE A 27 -2.44 -1.13 10.79
N PHE A 28 -3.47 -1.82 11.28
CA PHE A 28 -4.30 -2.70 10.46
C PHE A 28 -5.01 -1.91 9.35
N THR A 29 -5.51 -0.71 9.62
CA THR A 29 -6.26 0.09 8.65
C THR A 29 -5.38 0.96 7.78
N ASP A 30 -4.49 1.73 8.39
CA ASP A 30 -3.79 2.84 7.73
C ASP A 30 -2.55 2.33 6.98
N GLN A 31 -2.00 1.18 7.40
CA GLN A 31 -0.83 0.55 6.79
C GLN A 31 -1.19 -0.73 6.02
N ILE A 32 -2.46 -0.91 5.64
CA ILE A 32 -2.93 -2.15 4.98
C ILE A 32 -2.18 -2.49 3.69
N GLY A 33 -1.82 -1.50 2.87
CA GLY A 33 -0.98 -1.73 1.69
C GLY A 33 0.47 -2.14 2.00
N ALA A 34 0.96 -1.88 3.22
CA ALA A 34 2.32 -2.27 3.63
C ALA A 34 2.39 -3.70 4.18
N TRP A 35 1.28 -4.26 4.71
CA TRP A 35 1.28 -5.60 5.28
C TRP A 35 0.47 -6.62 4.49
N TRP A 36 -0.48 -6.20 3.64
CA TRP A 36 -1.23 -7.15 2.85
C TRP A 36 -0.31 -7.82 1.82
N PRO A 37 -0.35 -9.17 1.66
CA PRO A 37 0.53 -9.89 0.74
C PRO A 37 0.08 -9.76 -0.72
N LEU A 38 0.06 -8.53 -1.24
CA LEU A 38 -0.48 -8.15 -2.54
C LEU A 38 0.09 -8.94 -3.74
N PRO A 39 1.39 -9.29 -3.81
CA PRO A 39 1.91 -10.07 -4.94
C PRO A 39 1.20 -11.42 -5.13
N THR A 40 0.71 -12.03 -4.05
CA THR A 40 0.08 -13.36 -4.07
C THR A 40 -1.42 -13.34 -3.78
N HIS A 41 -1.92 -12.30 -3.12
CA HIS A 41 -3.32 -12.16 -2.67
C HIS A 41 -3.98 -10.87 -3.15
N GLY A 42 -3.37 -10.19 -4.13
CA GLY A 42 -3.95 -9.05 -4.83
C GLY A 42 -4.62 -9.43 -6.15
N VAL A 43 -5.42 -8.53 -6.70
CA VAL A 43 -6.03 -8.64 -8.04
C VAL A 43 -5.02 -8.26 -9.12
N PHE A 44 -4.10 -7.34 -8.82
CA PHE A 44 -3.12 -6.85 -9.79
C PHE A 44 -1.78 -7.62 -9.79
N GLY A 45 -1.58 -8.55 -8.85
CA GLY A 45 -0.38 -9.40 -8.79
C GLY A 45 0.90 -8.57 -8.71
N GLU A 46 1.84 -8.78 -9.63
CA GLU A 46 3.12 -8.05 -9.70
C GLU A 46 2.97 -6.52 -9.86
N GLN A 47 1.81 -6.07 -10.34
CA GLN A 47 1.51 -4.64 -10.52
C GLN A 47 0.78 -4.01 -9.32
N ALA A 48 0.53 -4.77 -8.25
CA ALA A 48 -0.15 -4.24 -7.07
C ALA A 48 0.76 -3.29 -6.30
N GLY A 49 0.36 -2.01 -6.23
CA GLY A 49 1.10 -0.93 -5.59
C GLY A 49 0.59 -0.57 -4.20
N GLY A 50 -0.66 -0.88 -3.86
CA GLY A 50 -1.22 -0.55 -2.55
C GLY A 50 -2.60 -1.14 -2.30
N LEU A 51 -3.02 -1.05 -1.04
CA LEU A 51 -4.36 -1.36 -0.56
C LEU A 51 -4.73 -0.30 0.47
N GLU A 52 -5.95 0.20 0.42
CA GLU A 52 -6.37 1.31 1.30
C GLU A 52 -7.87 1.30 1.59
N PHE A 53 -8.24 1.95 2.70
CA PHE A 53 -9.61 2.32 2.97
C PHE A 53 -9.86 3.75 2.51
N ARG A 54 -10.72 3.94 1.50
CA ARG A 54 -11.08 5.26 0.96
C ARG A 54 -12.59 5.36 0.73
N ASP A 55 -13.21 6.43 1.21
CA ASP A 55 -14.64 6.70 1.06
C ASP A 55 -15.56 5.51 1.43
N GLY A 56 -15.20 4.80 2.51
CA GLY A 56 -15.96 3.62 2.97
C GLY A 56 -15.79 2.38 2.10
N ARG A 57 -14.73 2.29 1.28
CA ARG A 57 -14.40 1.12 0.46
C ARG A 57 -12.99 0.64 0.73
N LEU A 58 -12.76 -0.66 0.57
CA LEU A 58 -11.42 -1.24 0.48
C LEU A 58 -11.02 -1.30 -0.99
N ILE A 59 -9.97 -0.57 -1.36
CA ILE A 59 -9.55 -0.38 -2.74
C ILE A 59 -8.09 -0.82 -2.88
N GLU A 60 -7.84 -1.74 -3.80
CA GLU A 60 -6.49 -2.08 -4.25
C GLU A 60 -6.09 -1.13 -5.39
N LEU A 61 -4.84 -0.68 -5.34
CA LEU A 61 -4.23 0.20 -6.32
C LEU A 61 -3.13 -0.55 -7.08
N ALA A 62 -3.10 -0.40 -8.40
CA ALA A 62 -1.96 -0.79 -9.20
C ALA A 62 -0.91 0.33 -9.23
N VAL A 63 0.34 -0.01 -9.58
CA VAL A 63 1.45 0.95 -9.73
C VAL A 63 1.23 2.01 -10.82
N ASP A 64 0.28 1.78 -11.73
CA ASP A 64 -0.14 2.71 -12.78
C ASP A 64 -1.41 3.51 -12.42
N GLY A 65 -1.91 3.37 -11.19
CA GLY A 65 -3.08 4.08 -10.69
C GLY A 65 -4.43 3.44 -11.00
N ARG A 66 -4.49 2.27 -11.67
CA ARG A 66 -5.74 1.51 -11.78
C ARG A 66 -6.23 1.06 -10.41
N GLU A 67 -7.55 0.93 -10.27
CA GLU A 67 -8.19 0.57 -9.00
C GLU A 67 -9.04 -0.70 -9.12
N SER A 68 -9.09 -1.47 -8.03
CA SER A 68 -10.04 -2.57 -7.85
C SER A 68 -10.71 -2.46 -6.49
N THR A 69 -12.03 -2.25 -6.46
CA THR A 69 -12.78 -2.28 -5.20
C THR A 69 -12.98 -3.72 -4.74
N TRP A 70 -12.46 -4.04 -3.55
CA TRP A 70 -12.59 -5.36 -2.93
C TRP A 70 -13.84 -5.51 -2.08
N GLY A 71 -14.36 -4.39 -1.56
CA GLY A 71 -15.44 -4.40 -0.60
C GLY A 71 -15.88 -3.03 -0.15
N GLU A 72 -17.07 -2.96 0.44
CA GLU A 72 -17.64 -1.79 1.08
C GLU A 72 -17.65 -1.99 2.59
N VAL A 73 -17.25 -0.96 3.33
CA VAL A 73 -17.32 -0.93 4.79
C VAL A 73 -18.79 -0.89 5.22
N ARG A 74 -19.22 -1.92 5.95
CA ARG A 74 -20.56 -2.07 6.52
C ARG A 74 -20.65 -1.55 7.95
N ALA A 75 -19.54 -1.64 8.69
CA ALA A 75 -19.42 -1.08 10.04
C ALA A 75 -17.97 -0.63 10.29
N TRP A 76 -17.83 0.51 10.97
CA TRP A 76 -16.54 1.09 11.35
C TRP A 76 -16.61 1.58 12.80
N GLU A 77 -16.03 0.80 13.72
CA GLU A 77 -16.15 0.99 15.17
C GLU A 77 -14.76 1.00 15.81
N PRO A 78 -13.92 2.02 15.52
CA PRO A 78 -12.56 2.10 16.03
C PRO A 78 -12.53 2.26 17.56
N PRO A 79 -11.58 1.62 18.27
CA PRO A 79 -10.54 0.73 17.75
C PRO A 79 -10.95 -0.76 17.78
N SER A 80 -12.22 -1.07 17.99
CA SER A 80 -12.67 -2.42 18.37
C SER A 80 -13.05 -3.33 17.21
N ARG A 81 -13.61 -2.79 16.13
CA ARG A 81 -14.28 -3.61 15.12
C ARG A 81 -14.41 -2.92 13.76
N MET A 82 -14.34 -3.71 12.69
CA MET A 82 -14.81 -3.31 11.36
C MET A 82 -15.49 -4.48 10.65
N VAL A 83 -16.39 -4.17 9.73
CA VAL A 83 -17.04 -5.16 8.85
C VAL A 83 -17.01 -4.65 7.43
N ILE A 84 -16.63 -5.52 6.50
CA ILE A 84 -16.49 -5.21 5.08
C ILE A 84 -17.21 -6.29 4.29
N SER A 85 -17.95 -5.91 3.25
CA SER A 85 -18.27 -6.88 2.21
C SER A 85 -16.99 -7.34 1.51
N TRP A 86 -17.02 -8.53 0.91
CA TRP A 86 -15.82 -9.16 0.39
C TRP A 86 -16.05 -9.79 -0.97
N HIS A 87 -15.49 -9.18 -1.99
CA HIS A 87 -15.52 -9.57 -3.40
C HIS A 87 -14.27 -9.15 -4.23
N PRO A 88 -13.01 -9.36 -3.76
CA PRO A 88 -11.82 -9.04 -4.57
C PRO A 88 -11.87 -9.67 -5.96
N GLY A 89 -11.65 -8.84 -6.99
CA GLY A 89 -11.62 -9.25 -8.40
C GLY A 89 -12.96 -9.76 -8.95
N ARG A 90 -14.09 -9.43 -8.31
CA ARG A 90 -15.43 -9.93 -8.66
C ARG A 90 -16.48 -8.80 -8.68
N ASP A 91 -17.60 -9.09 -9.35
CA ASP A 91 -18.79 -8.24 -9.33
C ASP A 91 -19.44 -8.20 -7.93
N THR A 92 -20.00 -7.05 -7.59
CA THR A 92 -20.65 -6.69 -6.32
C THR A 92 -21.90 -7.53 -6.00
N GLY A 93 -22.53 -8.14 -7.01
CA GLY A 93 -23.74 -8.95 -6.84
C GLY A 93 -23.56 -10.25 -6.03
N GLU A 94 -22.33 -10.74 -5.90
CA GLU A 94 -22.00 -11.96 -5.13
C GLU A 94 -20.87 -11.70 -4.13
N GLN A 95 -21.23 -11.21 -2.94
CA GLN A 95 -20.28 -10.83 -1.90
C GLN A 95 -20.47 -11.62 -0.61
N SER A 96 -19.36 -12.08 -0.05
CA SER A 96 -19.26 -12.56 1.33
C SER A 96 -19.01 -11.40 2.30
N GLU A 97 -18.79 -11.67 3.59
CA GLU A 97 -18.51 -10.64 4.59
C GLU A 97 -17.32 -11.03 5.45
N VAL A 98 -16.45 -10.06 5.72
CA VAL A 98 -15.30 -10.17 6.63
C VAL A 98 -15.51 -9.21 7.79
N GLU A 99 -15.57 -9.78 9.00
CA GLU A 99 -15.52 -9.02 10.24
C GLU A 99 -14.15 -9.16 10.89
N VAL A 100 -13.57 -8.02 11.27
CA VAL A 100 -12.32 -7.97 12.02
C VAL A 100 -12.61 -7.39 13.40
N ARG A 101 -12.21 -8.10 14.45
CA ARG A 101 -12.33 -7.68 15.84
C ARG A 101 -10.95 -7.55 16.46
N PHE A 102 -10.76 -6.49 17.23
CA PHE A 102 -9.52 -6.19 17.95
C PHE A 102 -9.83 -6.29 19.43
N GLU A 103 -9.42 -7.38 20.06
CA GLU A 103 -9.69 -7.65 21.47
C GLU A 103 -8.42 -7.36 22.28
N PRO A 104 -8.44 -6.43 23.25
CA PRO A 104 -7.32 -6.25 24.17
C PRO A 104 -7.04 -7.56 24.92
N ASP A 105 -5.79 -8.00 24.92
CA ASP A 105 -5.37 -9.22 25.60
C ASP A 105 -4.03 -9.00 26.31
N ALA A 106 -4.04 -9.05 27.64
CA ALA A 106 -2.89 -8.78 28.49
C ALA A 106 -2.15 -7.47 28.13
N ALA A 107 -0.95 -7.58 27.53
CA ALA A 107 -0.08 -6.47 27.14
C ALA A 107 -0.17 -6.13 25.64
N GLY A 108 -1.10 -6.74 24.90
CA GLY A 108 -1.23 -6.60 23.46
C GLY A 108 -2.68 -6.69 23.00
N THR A 109 -2.85 -7.10 21.75
CA THR A 109 -4.15 -7.17 21.08
C THR A 109 -4.26 -8.46 20.29
N ARG A 110 -5.39 -9.15 20.47
CA ARG A 110 -5.79 -10.28 19.64
C ARG A 110 -6.65 -9.77 18.49
N VAL A 111 -6.15 -9.91 17.26
CA VAL A 111 -6.88 -9.57 16.03
C VAL A 111 -7.54 -10.83 15.50
N ILE A 112 -8.87 -10.79 15.35
CA ILE A 112 -9.68 -11.93 14.95
C ILE A 112 -10.38 -11.59 13.64
N ILE A 113 -10.16 -12.40 12.61
CA ILE A 113 -10.88 -12.35 11.35
C ILE A 113 -11.93 -13.45 11.34
N GLU A 114 -13.17 -13.08 11.10
CA GLU A 114 -14.29 -13.97 10.81
C GLU A 114 -14.82 -13.70 9.39
N HIS A 115 -14.72 -14.71 8.53
CA HIS A 115 -15.23 -14.66 7.16
C HIS A 115 -16.47 -15.53 7.03
N ARG A 116 -17.62 -14.90 6.75
CA ARG A 116 -18.96 -15.49 6.71
C ARG A 116 -19.74 -15.10 5.45
N GLY A 117 -21.01 -15.50 5.39
CA GLY A 117 -21.91 -15.19 4.27
C GLY A 117 -21.72 -16.13 3.08
N TRP A 118 -21.26 -17.37 3.30
CA TRP A 118 -20.96 -18.32 2.22
C TRP A 118 -22.21 -18.76 1.46
N GLU A 119 -23.37 -18.77 2.11
CA GLU A 119 -24.67 -19.15 1.58
C GLU A 119 -25.11 -18.31 0.38
N THR A 120 -24.61 -17.07 0.26
CA THR A 120 -24.85 -16.17 -0.88
C THR A 120 -24.41 -16.79 -2.22
N PHE A 121 -23.45 -17.73 -2.19
CA PHE A 121 -22.91 -18.38 -3.37
C PHE A 121 -23.67 -19.66 -3.76
N GLY A 122 -24.77 -20.00 -3.08
CA GLY A 122 -25.60 -21.16 -3.37
C GLY A 122 -24.78 -22.46 -3.47
N ALA A 123 -24.86 -23.14 -4.62
CA ALA A 123 -24.16 -24.40 -4.86
C ALA A 123 -22.62 -24.29 -4.76
N ASP A 124 -22.07 -23.08 -4.90
CA ASP A 124 -20.63 -22.81 -4.87
C ASP A 124 -20.07 -22.52 -3.49
N ALA A 125 -20.93 -22.34 -2.47
CA ALA A 125 -20.57 -21.93 -1.11
C ALA A 125 -19.38 -22.72 -0.55
N MET A 126 -19.47 -24.05 -0.56
CA MET A 126 -18.42 -24.92 -0.04
C MET A 126 -17.10 -24.83 -0.81
N ARG A 127 -17.16 -24.63 -2.14
CA ARG A 127 -15.96 -24.48 -2.96
C ARG A 127 -15.26 -23.17 -2.63
N ARG A 128 -16.01 -22.06 -2.53
CA ARG A 128 -15.45 -20.76 -2.18
C ARG A 128 -14.87 -20.75 -0.77
N ARG A 129 -15.62 -21.27 0.21
CA ARG A 129 -15.17 -21.40 1.60
C ARG A 129 -13.84 -22.15 1.71
N ARG A 130 -13.68 -23.27 0.99
CA ARG A 130 -12.43 -24.06 1.02
C ARG A 130 -11.19 -23.25 0.60
N GLY A 131 -11.34 -22.24 -0.26
CA GLY A 131 -10.26 -21.34 -0.64
C GLY A 131 -9.70 -20.53 0.54
N TYR A 132 -10.48 -20.33 1.61
CA TYR A 132 -10.09 -19.53 2.77
C TYR A 132 -9.71 -20.36 4.01
N VAL A 133 -9.82 -21.69 3.96
CA VAL A 133 -9.53 -22.58 5.11
C VAL A 133 -8.04 -22.93 5.22
N GLY A 134 -7.30 -22.92 4.11
CA GLY A 134 -5.91 -23.36 4.05
C GLY A 134 -4.94 -22.48 4.85
N PRO A 135 -3.69 -22.96 5.08
CA PRO A 135 -2.65 -22.18 5.74
C PRO A 135 -2.28 -20.93 4.94
N SER A 136 -2.33 -20.99 3.61
CA SER A 136 -2.06 -19.88 2.68
C SER A 136 -3.26 -18.93 2.49
N ALA A 137 -4.13 -18.79 3.48
CA ALA A 137 -5.29 -17.90 3.42
C ALA A 137 -5.23 -16.86 4.54
N TRP A 138 -6.29 -16.68 5.32
CA TRP A 138 -6.32 -15.70 6.41
C TRP A 138 -5.22 -15.89 7.47
N GLY A 139 -4.72 -17.11 7.66
CA GLY A 139 -3.55 -17.37 8.52
C GLY A 139 -2.31 -16.66 7.99
N TYR A 140 -1.94 -16.94 6.73
CA TYR A 140 -0.84 -16.27 6.04
C TYR A 140 -0.98 -14.75 6.01
N VAL A 141 -2.17 -14.22 5.70
CA VAL A 141 -2.44 -12.78 5.71
C VAL A 141 -2.20 -12.17 7.10
N LEU A 142 -2.66 -12.83 8.16
CA LEU A 142 -2.45 -12.38 9.54
C LEU A 142 -1.00 -12.50 10.01
N ASP A 143 -0.22 -13.46 9.49
CA ASP A 143 1.20 -13.57 9.78
C ASP A 143 1.97 -12.35 9.23
N HIS A 144 1.61 -11.84 8.04
CA HIS A 144 2.21 -10.61 7.49
C HIS A 144 1.79 -9.36 8.26
N PHE A 145 0.50 -9.28 8.63
CA PHE A 145 0.05 -8.22 9.54
C PHE A 145 0.84 -8.23 10.84
N ALA A 146 1.00 -9.39 11.48
CA ALA A 146 1.76 -9.51 12.72
C ALA A 146 3.23 -9.14 12.53
N ASP A 147 3.87 -9.56 11.43
CA ASP A 147 5.25 -9.15 11.12
C ASP A 147 5.35 -7.62 11.10
N VAL A 148 4.49 -6.92 10.36
CA VAL A 148 4.51 -5.45 10.26
C VAL A 148 4.17 -4.76 11.59
N ALA A 149 3.17 -5.27 12.29
CA ALA A 149 2.76 -4.72 13.57
C ALA A 149 3.85 -4.90 14.63
N GLU A 150 4.67 -5.94 14.62
CA GLU A 150 5.67 -6.13 15.66
C GLU A 150 6.94 -5.25 15.47
N PRO A 151 7.49 -4.67 16.55
CA PRO A 151 8.77 -3.97 16.50
C PRO A 151 9.89 -4.87 15.95
N ARG A 152 10.85 -4.28 15.22
CA ARG A 152 12.06 -4.96 14.75
C ARG A 152 13.30 -4.39 15.43
N ASP A 153 14.14 -5.28 15.96
CA ASP A 153 15.42 -4.90 16.60
C ASP A 153 16.44 -4.33 15.61
N GLN A 154 16.36 -4.72 14.32
CA GLN A 154 17.31 -4.34 13.27
C GLN A 154 16.61 -3.64 12.10
N ALA A 155 15.64 -2.76 12.39
CA ALA A 155 15.02 -1.94 11.35
C ALA A 155 16.08 -1.04 10.66
N PRO A 156 15.98 -0.81 9.34
CA PRO A 156 16.87 0.13 8.66
C PRO A 156 16.69 1.56 9.20
N ASP A 157 17.75 2.36 9.14
CA ASP A 157 17.67 3.79 9.41
C ASP A 157 16.98 4.50 8.24
N LEU A 158 15.75 4.96 8.49
CA LEU A 158 14.93 5.70 7.52
C LEU A 158 14.84 7.19 7.87
N GLY A 159 15.61 7.70 8.85
CA GLY A 159 15.51 9.08 9.31
C GLY A 159 15.76 10.11 8.22
N GLY A 160 16.74 9.85 7.34
CA GLY A 160 17.01 10.70 6.18
C GLY A 160 15.85 10.70 5.16
N LEU A 161 15.22 9.55 4.95
CA LEU A 161 14.08 9.42 4.04
C LEU A 161 12.84 10.13 4.60
N ALA A 162 12.54 9.95 5.88
CA ALA A 162 11.46 10.66 6.56
C ALA A 162 11.62 12.18 6.43
N ALA A 163 12.82 12.70 6.70
CA ALA A 163 13.10 14.14 6.58
C ALA A 163 12.94 14.65 5.14
N ALA A 164 13.29 13.85 4.13
CA ALA A 164 13.10 14.21 2.73
C ALA A 164 11.61 14.28 2.34
N TYR A 165 10.78 13.34 2.81
CA TYR A 165 9.32 13.41 2.63
C TYR A 165 8.72 14.63 3.33
N ASP A 166 9.12 14.89 4.58
CA ASP A 166 8.65 16.05 5.33
C ASP A 166 8.96 17.35 4.60
N ALA A 167 10.18 17.49 4.07
CA ALA A 167 10.58 18.65 3.27
C ALA A 167 9.75 18.78 1.98
N PHE A 168 9.57 17.67 1.25
CA PHE A 168 8.79 17.64 0.01
C PHE A 168 7.33 18.07 0.23
N PHE A 169 6.66 17.49 1.23
CA PHE A 169 5.26 17.82 1.48
C PHE A 169 5.08 19.19 2.14
N ALA A 170 6.00 19.64 3.00
CA ALA A 170 5.97 21.01 3.53
C ALA A 170 6.09 22.05 2.40
N GLU A 171 6.91 21.75 1.40
CA GLU A 171 7.07 22.57 0.21
C GLU A 171 5.79 22.57 -0.65
N ALA A 172 5.17 21.40 -0.86
CA ALA A 172 3.87 21.27 -1.55
C ALA A 172 2.75 22.07 -0.85
N GLU A 173 2.66 21.96 0.48
CA GLU A 173 1.65 22.64 1.31
C GLU A 173 1.81 24.16 1.31
N ARG A 174 3.03 24.67 1.11
CA ARG A 174 3.27 26.11 0.99
C ARG A 174 2.52 26.72 -0.20
N GLY A 175 2.27 25.93 -1.25
CA GLY A 175 1.47 26.33 -2.41
C GLY A 175 2.03 27.57 -3.14
N GLY A 176 1.14 28.28 -3.85
CA GLY A 176 1.50 29.48 -4.62
C GLY A 176 2.25 29.18 -5.92
N PHE A 177 2.10 27.98 -6.45
CA PHE A 177 2.72 27.55 -7.71
C PHE A 177 2.11 28.30 -8.90
N GLY A 178 2.97 28.86 -9.73
CA GLY A 178 2.61 29.38 -11.04
C GLY A 178 2.54 28.27 -12.09
N PRO A 179 2.30 28.62 -13.37
CA PRO A 179 2.35 27.64 -14.44
C PRO A 179 3.77 27.03 -14.55
N PRO A 180 3.90 25.80 -15.08
CA PRO A 180 5.20 25.21 -15.32
C PRO A 180 6.05 26.11 -16.23
N PRO A 181 7.35 26.33 -15.93
CA PRO A 181 8.29 26.96 -16.84
C PRO A 181 8.25 26.29 -18.22
N ALA A 182 8.56 27.03 -19.28
CA ALA A 182 8.59 26.47 -20.64
C ALA A 182 9.54 25.27 -20.81
N ASP A 183 10.54 25.15 -19.92
CA ASP A 183 11.56 24.09 -19.89
C ASP A 183 11.31 23.05 -18.76
N SER A 184 10.26 23.21 -17.95
CA SER A 184 9.81 22.23 -16.95
C SER A 184 8.58 21.53 -17.49
N GLU A 185 8.67 20.25 -17.81
CA GLU A 185 7.55 19.54 -18.44
C GLU A 185 6.34 19.38 -17.50
N TRP A 186 6.55 19.40 -16.18
CA TRP A 186 5.48 19.16 -15.20
C TRP A 186 5.15 20.37 -14.33
N ASP A 187 3.84 20.53 -14.08
CA ASP A 187 3.30 21.39 -13.04
C ASP A 187 3.37 20.74 -11.64
N ALA A 188 2.81 21.42 -10.64
CA ALA A 188 2.83 20.95 -9.26
C ALA A 188 2.02 19.66 -9.07
N ASP A 189 0.87 19.54 -9.73
CA ASP A 189 -0.03 18.40 -9.57
C ASP A 189 0.58 17.15 -10.23
N GLN A 190 1.22 17.29 -11.39
CA GLN A 190 1.99 16.25 -12.06
C GLN A 190 3.20 15.81 -11.23
N THR A 191 3.91 16.76 -10.60
CA THR A 191 5.03 16.45 -9.70
C THR A 191 4.57 15.62 -8.49
N LEU A 192 3.45 16.01 -7.86
CA LEU A 192 2.88 15.28 -6.73
C LEU A 192 2.39 13.88 -7.14
N ALA A 193 1.72 13.78 -8.29
CA ALA A 193 1.25 12.52 -8.84
C ALA A 193 2.42 11.56 -9.16
N HIS A 194 3.50 12.09 -9.75
CA HIS A 194 4.69 11.31 -10.05
C HIS A 194 5.31 10.68 -8.80
N VAL A 195 5.49 11.48 -7.74
CA VAL A 195 6.06 10.99 -6.48
C VAL A 195 5.19 9.89 -5.88
N ALA A 196 3.86 10.06 -5.86
CA ALA A 196 2.95 9.03 -5.36
C ALA A 196 3.01 7.72 -6.17
N LEU A 197 3.03 7.78 -7.52
CA LEU A 197 3.12 6.58 -8.37
C LEU A 197 4.50 5.88 -8.25
N SER A 198 5.57 6.66 -8.09
CA SER A 198 6.92 6.15 -7.82
C SER A 198 6.98 5.43 -6.47
N ASP A 199 6.29 5.97 -5.46
CA ASP A 199 6.17 5.37 -4.14
C ASP A 199 5.34 4.07 -4.16
N LEU A 200 4.23 4.00 -4.92
CA LEU A 200 3.49 2.75 -5.14
C LEU A 200 4.37 1.67 -5.78
N THR A 201 5.21 2.05 -6.74
CA THR A 201 6.17 1.14 -7.37
C THR A 201 7.23 0.67 -6.37
N THR A 202 7.68 1.56 -5.47
CA THR A 202 8.60 1.22 -4.38
C THR A 202 7.98 0.22 -3.40
N ILE A 203 6.68 0.36 -3.09
CA ILE A 203 5.95 -0.59 -2.27
C ILE A 203 5.88 -1.95 -2.98
N ALA A 204 5.46 -1.99 -4.24
CA ALA A 204 5.35 -3.22 -5.03
C ALA A 204 6.68 -4.01 -5.07
N VAL A 205 7.79 -3.33 -5.34
CA VAL A 205 9.13 -3.95 -5.38
C VAL A 205 9.55 -4.46 -4.00
N SER A 206 9.29 -3.70 -2.94
CA SER A 206 9.61 -4.12 -1.58
C SER A 206 8.79 -5.35 -1.16
N GLN A 207 7.51 -5.39 -1.52
CA GLN A 207 6.65 -6.56 -1.32
C GLN A 207 7.19 -7.77 -2.08
N ALA A 208 7.54 -7.63 -3.37
CA ALA A 208 8.10 -8.73 -4.15
C ALA A 208 9.36 -9.32 -3.48
N ILE A 209 10.26 -8.47 -2.94
CA ILE A 209 11.44 -8.92 -2.19
C ILE A 209 11.06 -9.65 -0.89
N ILE A 210 10.07 -9.16 -0.14
CA ILE A 210 9.58 -9.80 1.09
C ILE A 210 9.02 -11.19 0.79
N HIS A 211 8.27 -11.30 -0.30
CA HIS A 211 7.61 -12.54 -0.72
C HIS A 211 8.51 -13.46 -1.56
N GLN A 212 9.76 -13.08 -1.84
CA GLN A 212 10.69 -13.82 -2.70
C GLN A 212 10.18 -14.00 -4.14
N GLU A 213 9.40 -13.04 -4.61
CA GLU A 213 8.91 -12.95 -5.98
C GLU A 213 9.88 -12.16 -6.87
N PRO A 214 9.81 -12.30 -8.21
CA PRO A 214 10.58 -11.47 -9.13
C PRO A 214 10.29 -9.98 -8.92
N ALA A 215 11.35 -9.20 -8.74
CA ALA A 215 11.26 -7.76 -8.49
C ALA A 215 11.98 -6.98 -9.59
N ARG A 216 11.37 -5.91 -10.09
CA ARG A 216 11.97 -4.97 -11.05
C ARG A 216 11.46 -3.56 -10.75
N PHE A 217 12.37 -2.58 -10.77
CA PHE A 217 12.00 -1.19 -10.64
C PHE A 217 12.18 -0.47 -11.99
N ALA A 218 11.13 0.13 -12.51
CA ALA A 218 11.20 1.01 -13.67
C ALA A 218 10.32 2.22 -13.43
N ASN A 219 10.89 3.43 -13.54
CA ASN A 219 10.13 4.65 -13.28
C ASN A 219 9.38 5.16 -14.52
N VAL A 220 9.35 4.40 -15.63
CA VAL A 220 8.68 4.80 -16.88
C VAL A 220 7.17 4.91 -16.66
N ASP A 221 6.58 3.93 -15.99
CA ASP A 221 5.13 3.89 -15.77
C ASP A 221 4.67 5.03 -14.87
N CYS A 222 5.51 5.45 -13.90
CA CYS A 222 5.26 6.58 -13.01
C CYS A 222 5.40 7.94 -13.70
N GLN A 223 5.90 7.99 -14.94
CA GLN A 223 6.08 9.20 -15.74
C GLN A 223 5.09 9.31 -16.91
N THR A 224 4.32 8.24 -17.15
CA THR A 224 3.37 8.19 -18.26
C THR A 224 2.28 9.26 -18.09
N PRO A 225 2.08 10.16 -19.08
CA PRO A 225 1.11 11.26 -18.97
C PRO A 225 -0.31 10.82 -18.62
N ASP A 226 -0.77 9.70 -19.20
CA ASP A 226 -2.12 9.18 -18.93
C ASP A 226 -2.27 8.67 -17.49
N HIS A 227 -1.22 8.06 -16.91
CA HIS A 227 -1.24 7.61 -15.51
C HIS A 227 -1.21 8.80 -14.55
N LEU A 228 -0.39 9.82 -14.84
CA LEU A 228 -0.35 11.06 -14.06
C LEU A 228 -1.71 11.77 -14.08
N ALA A 229 -2.31 11.92 -15.27
CA ALA A 229 -3.61 12.55 -15.43
C ALA A 229 -4.72 11.79 -14.68
N ALA A 230 -4.73 10.45 -14.76
CA ALA A 230 -5.67 9.62 -14.02
C ALA A 230 -5.51 9.78 -12.50
N TRP A 231 -4.29 9.81 -12.00
CA TRP A 231 -3.99 10.00 -10.58
C TRP A 231 -4.41 11.39 -10.06
N ILE A 232 -4.17 12.44 -10.85
CA ILE A 232 -4.62 13.81 -10.54
C ILE A 232 -6.14 13.87 -10.44
N VAL A 233 -6.84 13.30 -11.43
CA VAL A 233 -8.31 13.24 -11.42
C VAL A 233 -8.84 12.47 -10.20
N ARG A 234 -8.22 11.34 -9.84
CA ARG A 234 -8.55 10.56 -8.65
C ARG A 234 -8.45 11.40 -7.37
N CYS A 235 -7.37 12.15 -7.22
CA CYS A 235 -7.12 12.97 -6.02
C CYS A 235 -7.96 14.26 -6.00
N GLY A 236 -8.52 14.66 -7.14
CA GLY A 236 -9.49 15.75 -7.30
C GLY A 236 -8.90 17.15 -7.26
N ASN A 237 -7.91 17.41 -6.40
CA ASN A 237 -7.18 18.68 -6.32
C ASN A 237 -5.81 18.49 -5.63
N THR A 238 -4.99 19.55 -5.61
CA THR A 238 -3.67 19.56 -4.99
C THR A 238 -3.68 19.16 -3.51
N THR A 239 -4.69 19.58 -2.73
CA THR A 239 -4.81 19.17 -1.32
C THR A 239 -5.03 17.65 -1.20
N GLY A 240 -5.87 17.09 -2.08
CA GLY A 240 -6.05 15.65 -2.18
C GLY A 240 -4.77 14.93 -2.60
N LEU A 241 -4.03 15.47 -3.57
CA LEU A 241 -2.73 14.91 -4.00
C LEU A 241 -1.71 14.86 -2.86
N ILE A 242 -1.64 15.91 -2.04
CA ILE A 242 -0.75 15.96 -0.87
C ILE A 242 -1.19 14.92 0.17
N ALA A 243 -2.49 14.84 0.47
CA ALA A 243 -3.01 13.89 1.46
C ALA A 243 -2.74 12.43 1.04
N GLU A 244 -3.04 12.10 -0.22
CA GLU A 244 -2.80 10.79 -0.81
C GLU A 244 -1.31 10.47 -0.88
N GLY A 245 -0.48 11.41 -1.32
CA GLY A 245 0.98 11.25 -1.33
C GLY A 245 1.54 10.96 0.07
N ARG A 246 1.04 11.65 1.11
CA ARG A 246 1.45 11.37 2.49
C ARG A 246 1.03 9.98 2.95
N ALA A 247 -0.18 9.53 2.60
CA ALA A 247 -0.65 8.19 2.94
C ALA A 247 0.22 7.10 2.28
N VAL A 248 0.54 7.26 0.99
CA VAL A 248 1.43 6.33 0.27
C VAL A 248 2.85 6.37 0.85
N ALA A 249 3.39 7.56 1.17
CA ALA A 249 4.70 7.68 1.80
C ALA A 249 4.77 6.99 3.18
N GLN A 250 3.71 7.02 3.97
CA GLN A 250 3.61 6.26 5.22
C GLN A 250 3.70 4.74 4.96
N GLN A 251 3.05 4.25 3.89
CA GLN A 251 3.15 2.85 3.50
C GLN A 251 4.56 2.48 3.01
N VAL A 252 5.24 3.35 2.25
CA VAL A 252 6.65 3.18 1.89
C VAL A 252 7.51 2.99 3.14
N MET A 253 7.37 3.89 4.12
CA MET A 253 8.14 3.83 5.36
C MET A 253 7.86 2.53 6.13
N ALA A 254 6.59 2.11 6.20
CA ALA A 254 6.18 0.89 6.87
C ALA A 254 6.75 -0.37 6.20
N VAL A 255 6.68 -0.49 4.87
CA VAL A 255 7.22 -1.67 4.15
C VAL A 255 8.75 -1.69 4.18
N LEU A 256 9.42 -0.54 4.02
CA LEU A 256 10.89 -0.48 4.07
C LEU A 256 11.43 -0.82 5.45
N ALA A 257 10.74 -0.43 6.52
CA ALA A 257 11.12 -0.80 7.88
C ALA A 257 11.13 -2.32 8.13
N ARG A 258 10.51 -3.11 7.24
CA ARG A 258 10.54 -4.58 7.30
C ARG A 258 11.73 -5.20 6.63
N LEU A 259 12.36 -4.55 5.67
CA LEU A 259 13.40 -5.21 4.90
C LEU A 259 14.64 -5.46 5.76
N SER A 260 15.08 -6.72 5.80
CA SER A 260 16.34 -7.09 6.43
C SER A 260 17.54 -6.50 5.67
N PRO A 261 18.73 -6.41 6.29
CA PRO A 261 19.95 -5.98 5.60
C PRO A 261 20.24 -6.81 4.35
N GLN A 262 19.95 -8.11 4.36
CA GLN A 262 20.12 -9.00 3.21
C GLN A 262 19.14 -8.65 2.07
N GLN A 263 17.86 -8.38 2.40
CA GLN A 263 16.86 -7.98 1.42
C GLN A 263 17.16 -6.60 0.82
N LEU A 264 17.63 -5.65 1.63
CA LEU A 264 18.07 -4.34 1.14
C LEU A 264 19.32 -4.43 0.24
N ALA A 265 20.18 -5.43 0.47
CA ALA A 265 21.34 -5.70 -0.37
C ALA A 265 21.02 -6.46 -1.66
N GLN A 266 19.78 -6.97 -1.82
CA GLN A 266 19.36 -7.69 -3.03
C GLN A 266 19.49 -6.78 -4.26
N ALA A 267 20.16 -7.28 -5.30
CA ALA A 267 20.28 -6.59 -6.57
C ALA A 267 18.95 -6.69 -7.35
N VAL A 268 18.27 -5.56 -7.51
CA VAL A 268 17.02 -5.43 -8.27
C VAL A 268 17.35 -4.84 -9.63
N PRO A 269 16.91 -5.45 -10.75
CA PRO A 269 16.99 -4.81 -12.06
C PRO A 269 16.28 -3.45 -12.05
N CYS A 270 17.03 -2.38 -12.36
CA CYS A 270 16.53 -1.02 -12.34
C CYS A 270 16.65 -0.39 -13.72
N TYR A 271 15.58 0.31 -14.14
CA TYR A 271 15.57 1.14 -15.33
C TYR A 271 15.03 2.54 -14.98
N LEU A 272 15.92 3.53 -14.92
CA LEU A 272 15.60 4.89 -14.54
C LEU A 272 15.78 5.84 -15.73
N LEU A 273 14.70 6.51 -16.10
CA LEU A 273 14.67 7.59 -17.07
C LEU A 273 14.47 8.93 -16.38
N HIS A 274 15.14 9.96 -16.90
CA HIS A 274 14.89 11.36 -16.60
C HIS A 274 15.10 12.17 -17.88
N ASP A 275 14.11 12.97 -18.29
CA ASP A 275 14.14 13.78 -19.51
C ASP A 275 14.58 13.02 -20.77
N GLY A 276 14.07 11.78 -20.92
CA GLY A 276 14.39 10.89 -22.03
C GLY A 276 15.80 10.30 -21.99
N GLN A 277 16.61 10.59 -20.97
CA GLN A 277 17.93 10.02 -20.77
C GLN A 277 17.88 8.85 -19.78
N VAL A 278 18.58 7.77 -20.12
CA VAL A 278 18.77 6.62 -19.23
C VAL A 278 19.84 6.97 -18.19
N LEU A 279 19.43 7.06 -16.93
CA LEU A 279 20.32 7.27 -15.79
C LEU A 279 20.85 5.96 -15.22
N VAL A 280 20.01 4.92 -15.21
CA VAL A 280 20.34 3.58 -14.73
C VAL A 280 19.67 2.55 -15.63
N ASP A 281 20.43 1.55 -16.08
CA ASP A 281 19.94 0.36 -16.79
C ASP A 281 20.80 -0.84 -16.38
N GLU A 282 20.76 -1.15 -15.09
CA GLU A 282 21.51 -2.25 -14.49
C GLU A 282 20.93 -2.60 -13.10
N PRO A 283 21.22 -3.80 -12.58
CA PRO A 283 20.82 -4.16 -11.23
C PRO A 283 21.49 -3.30 -10.16
N ARG A 284 20.72 -2.84 -9.18
CA ARG A 284 21.22 -2.06 -8.03
C ARG A 284 20.73 -2.64 -6.71
N PRO A 285 21.50 -2.55 -5.61
CA PRO A 285 21.02 -2.94 -4.29
C PRO A 285 19.75 -2.16 -3.95
N TRP A 286 18.69 -2.84 -3.51
CA TRP A 286 17.39 -2.20 -3.32
C TRP A 286 17.44 -1.02 -2.35
N GLY A 287 18.18 -1.12 -1.25
CA GLY A 287 18.36 -0.01 -0.31
C GLY A 287 19.07 1.21 -0.93
N THR A 288 19.88 1.02 -1.97
CA THR A 288 20.48 2.15 -2.73
C THR A 288 19.41 2.92 -3.49
N ILE A 289 18.39 2.26 -4.02
CA ILE A 289 17.31 2.90 -4.77
C ILE A 289 16.26 3.47 -3.81
N ALA A 290 15.65 2.59 -3.01
CA ALA A 290 14.45 2.89 -2.22
C ALA A 290 14.69 3.77 -0.99
N ILE A 291 15.92 3.80 -0.46
CA ILE A 291 16.26 4.62 0.70
C ILE A 291 17.20 5.75 0.29
N HIS A 292 18.41 5.42 -0.17
CA HIS A 292 19.43 6.44 -0.43
C HIS A 292 19.12 7.29 -1.66
N GLY A 293 18.69 6.67 -2.76
CA GLY A 293 18.30 7.37 -3.99
C GLY A 293 17.05 8.21 -3.76
N GLN A 294 16.04 7.64 -3.10
CA GLN A 294 14.81 8.35 -2.76
C GLN A 294 15.07 9.59 -1.89
N ALA A 295 15.81 9.43 -0.79
CA ALA A 295 16.09 10.50 0.16
C ALA A 295 17.11 11.54 -0.35
N GLY A 296 18.15 11.08 -1.05
CA GLY A 296 19.29 11.91 -1.44
C GLY A 296 19.17 12.58 -2.81
N MET A 297 18.32 12.05 -3.70
CA MET A 297 18.22 12.51 -5.09
C MET A 297 16.77 12.80 -5.50
N HIS A 298 15.88 11.81 -5.44
CA HIS A 298 14.53 11.92 -6.00
C HIS A 298 13.66 12.96 -5.31
N LEU A 299 13.41 12.81 -3.99
CA LEU A 299 12.59 13.75 -3.23
C LEU A 299 13.20 15.17 -3.21
N PRO A 300 14.52 15.37 -3.00
CA PRO A 300 15.14 16.69 -3.10
C PRO A 300 14.97 17.34 -4.50
N ALA A 301 15.11 16.57 -5.58
CA ALA A 301 14.92 17.09 -6.93
C ALA A 301 13.50 17.61 -7.14
N HIS A 302 12.48 16.83 -6.75
CA HIS A 302 11.08 17.25 -6.90
C HIS A 302 10.68 18.36 -5.89
N THR A 303 11.31 18.43 -4.72
CA THR A 303 11.18 19.58 -3.81
C THR A 303 11.70 20.86 -4.47
N GLY A 304 12.85 20.78 -5.14
CA GLY A 304 13.41 21.88 -5.94
C GLY A 304 12.51 22.26 -7.11
N GLN A 305 11.95 21.27 -7.81
CA GLN A 305 10.99 21.48 -8.89
C GLN A 305 9.77 22.27 -8.43
N LEU A 306 9.11 21.84 -7.34
CA LEU A 306 7.99 22.57 -6.73
C LEU A 306 8.39 24.00 -6.34
N SER A 307 9.58 24.16 -5.75
CA SER A 307 10.09 25.48 -5.36
C SER A 307 10.23 26.43 -6.54
N ASN A 308 10.69 25.93 -7.69
CA ASN A 308 10.91 26.69 -8.92
C ASN A 308 9.62 27.09 -9.63
N LEU A 309 8.49 26.41 -9.35
CA LEU A 309 7.18 26.79 -9.89
C LEU A 309 6.64 28.09 -9.26
N ARG A 310 7.17 28.54 -8.13
CA ARG A 310 6.69 29.78 -7.50
C ARG A 310 7.25 31.00 -8.20
N PRO A 311 6.41 32.00 -8.52
CA PRO A 311 6.88 33.26 -9.09
C PRO A 311 7.95 33.91 -8.22
N MET A 312 9.01 34.42 -8.84
CA MET A 312 9.95 35.31 -8.16
C MET A 312 9.18 36.56 -7.69
N THR A 313 9.30 36.87 -6.41
CA THR A 313 8.67 38.04 -5.77
C THR A 313 9.43 39.32 -6.05
#